data_AF-A0A1C5VAU5-F1
#
_entry.id   AF-A0A1C5VAU5-F1
#
_cell.length_a   1.000
_cell.length_b   1.000
_cell.length_c   1.000
_cell.angle_alpha   90.00
_cell.angle_beta   90.00
_cell.angle_gamma   90.00
#
_symmetry.space_group_name_H-M   'P 1'
#
loop_
_entity.id
_entity.type
_entity.pdbx_description
1 polymer ?
#
loop_
_entity_poly.entity_id
_entity_poly.type
_entity_poly.pdbx_seq_one_letter_code
_entity_poly.pdbx_strand_id
1 'polypeptide(L)' 'MDNNEKLLRYSMQVGYLGLLLQEELLSEEEYEKCLSALRRDYGIVSDILVDK' A
#
# COMPACT_ATOMS: atom_id res chain seq x y z
N MET A 1 -18.45 2.31 7.02
CA MET A 1 -17.53 2.75 5.96
C MET A 1 -17.90 2.02 4.70
N ASP A 2 -18.16 2.78 3.64
CA ASP A 2 -18.43 2.25 2.31
C ASP A 2 -17.19 1.51 1.78
N ASN A 3 -17.36 0.41 1.04
CA ASN A 3 -16.24 -0.35 0.49
C ASN A 3 -15.41 0.49 -0.49
N ASN A 4 -16.04 1.44 -1.18
CA ASN A 4 -15.33 2.40 -2.03
C ASN A 4 -14.41 3.34 -1.23
N GLU A 5 -14.83 3.76 -0.03
CA GLU A 5 -14.03 4.64 0.81
C GLU A 5 -12.81 3.90 1.37
N LYS A 6 -12.97 2.61 1.71
CA LYS A 6 -11.85 1.75 2.13
C LYS A 6 -10.83 1.57 1.01
N LEU A 7 -11.29 1.28 -0.21
CA LEU A 7 -10.43 1.14 -1.38
C LEU A 7 -9.69 2.45 -1.71
N LEU A 8 -10.37 3.59 -1.63
CA LEU A 8 -9.75 4.89 -1.88
C LEU A 8 -8.64 5.20 -0.87
N ARG A 9 -8.91 4.96 0.43
CA ARG A 9 -7.92 5.14 1.50
C ARG A 9 -6.71 4.21 1.32
N TYR A 10 -6.98 2.96 0.96
CA TYR A 10 -5.94 1.98 0.67
C TYR A 10 -5.03 2.44 -0.47
N SER A 11 -5.60 2.79 -1.62
CA SER A 11 -4.82 3.26 -2.78
C SER A 11 -3.98 4.48 -2.46
N MET A 12 -4.51 5.41 -1.66
CA MET A 12 -3.77 6.58 -1.20
C MET A 12 -2.58 6.18 -0.31
N GLN A 13 -2.78 5.28 0.66
CA GLN A 13 -1.73 4.81 1.57
C GLN A 13 -0.63 4.06 0.84
N VAL A 14 -0.96 3.20 -0.12
CA VAL A 14 0.02 2.51 -0.98
C VAL A 14 0.83 3.52 -1.79
N GLY A 15 0.17 4.56 -2.34
CA GLY A 15 0.87 5.64 -3.05
C GLY A 15 1.88 6.38 -2.17
N TYR A 16 1.52 6.72 -0.93
CA TYR A 16 2.47 7.32 0.02
C TYR A 16 3.62 6.36 0.38
N LEU A 17 3.33 5.08 0.53
CA LEU A 17 4.35 4.07 0.81
C LEU A 17 5.40 4.01 -0.32
N GLY A 18 4.95 4.09 -1.58
CA GLY A 18 5.84 4.16 -2.74
C GLY A 18 6.67 5.44 -2.79
N LEU A 19 6.09 6.59 -2.43
CA LEU A 19 6.84 7.86 -2.33
C LEU A 19 7.91 7.79 -1.23
N LEU A 20 7.60 7.20 -0.07
CA LEU A 20 8.57 7.04 1.01
C LEU A 20 9.73 6.12 0.62
N LEU A 21 9.47 5.07 -0.17
CA LEU A 21 10.51 4.22 -0.74
C LEU A 21 11.37 4.99 -1.74
N GLN A 22 10.74 5.78 -2.63
CA GLN A 22 11.45 6.58 -3.63
C GLN A 22 12.37 7.64 -3.01
N GLU A 23 11.95 8.23 -1.88
CA GLU A 23 12.74 9.21 -1.11
C GLU A 23 13.75 8.54 -0.17
N GLU A 24 13.96 7.22 -0.27
CA GLU A 24 14.87 6.43 0.58
C GLU A 24 14.60 6.55 2.10
N LEU A 25 13.36 6.90 2.47
CA LEU A 25 12.90 6.99 3.86
C LEU A 25 12.45 5.63 4.41
N LEU A 26 12.31 4.64 3.53
CA LEU A 26 12.04 3.24 3.84
C LEU A 26 12.99 2.35 3.03
N SER A 27 13.43 1.26 3.63
CA SER A 27 14.04 0.15 2.89
C SER A 27 12.97 -0.70 2.17
N GLU A 28 13.37 -1.45 1.14
CA GLU A 28 12.48 -2.41 0.46
C GLU A 28 11.83 -3.41 1.44
N GLU A 29 12.59 -3.83 2.47
CA GLU A 29 12.08 -4.76 3.48
C GLU A 29 10.99 -4.13 4.36
N GLU A 30 11.15 -2.85 4.72
CA GLU A 30 10.16 -2.10 5.49
C GLU A 30 8.92 -1.76 4.65
N TYR A 31 9.13 -1.43 3.37
CA TYR A 31 8.06 -1.23 2.41
C TYR A 31 7.20 -2.50 2.31
N GLU A 32 7.79 -3.68 2.09
CA GLU A 32 7.05 -4.94 1.97
C GLU A 32 6.32 -5.33 3.26
N LYS A 33 6.93 -5.09 4.43
CA LYS A 33 6.26 -5.32 5.73
C LYS A 33 5.04 -4.41 5.89
N CYS A 34 5.17 -3.12 5.56
CA CYS A 34 4.08 -2.15 5.65
C CYS A 34 2.98 -2.46 4.64
N LEU A 35 3.35 -2.79 3.39
CA LEU A 35 2.42 -3.14 2.32
C LEU A 35 1.63 -4.42 2.67
N SER A 36 2.29 -5.42 3.24
CA SER A 36 1.64 -6.65 3.71
C SER A 36 0.67 -6.40 4.87
N ALA A 37 1.03 -5.50 5.79
CA ALA A 37 0.14 -5.09 6.88
C ALA A 37 -1.10 -4.33 6.35
N LEU A 38 -0.89 -3.36 5.45
CA LEU A 38 -1.96 -2.62 4.77
C LEU A 38 -2.91 -3.55 4.03
N ARG A 39 -2.38 -4.51 3.26
CA ARG A 39 -3.19 -5.52 2.55
C ARG A 39 -4.08 -6.31 3.51
N ARG A 40 -3.52 -6.77 4.64
CA ARG A 40 -4.27 -7.50 5.66
C ARG A 40 -5.35 -6.63 6.32
N ASP A 41 -5.03 -5.40 6.68
CA ASP A 41 -5.94 -4.50 7.40
C ASP A 41 -7.14 -4.08 6.53
N TYR A 42 -6.93 -3.95 5.22
CA TYR A 42 -7.99 -3.63 4.26
C TYR A 42 -8.65 -4.87 3.64
N GLY A 43 -8.17 -6.08 3.93
CA GLY A 43 -8.67 -7.34 3.36
C GLY A 43 -8.38 -7.50 1.86
N ILE A 44 -7.33 -6.85 1.37
CA ILE A 44 -6.87 -6.90 -0.02
C ILE A 44 -5.98 -8.15 -0.19
N VAL A 45 -6.40 -9.08 -1.05
CA VAL A 45 -5.69 -10.34 -1.29
C VAL A 45 -4.51 -10.17 -2.25
N SER A 46 -4.58 -9.19 -3.15
CA SER A 46 -3.50 -8.83 -4.07
C SER A 46 -3.69 -7.41 -4.54
N ASP A 47 -2.59 -6.66 -4.62
CA ASP A 47 -2.55 -5.45 -5.41
C ASP A 47 -2.54 -5.84 -6.89
N ILE A 48 -3.44 -5.24 -7.67
CA ILE A 48 -3.26 -5.16 -9.12
C ILE A 48 -2.35 -3.95 -9.35
N LEU A 49 -1.14 -3.99 -8.81
CA LEU A 49 -0.08 -3.10 -9.26
C LEU A 49 0.42 -3.74 -10.55
N VAL A 50 -0.12 -3.27 -11.67
CA VAL A 50 0.45 -3.54 -12.99
C VAL A 50 1.87 -2.99 -12.96
N ASP A 51 2.84 -3.90 -12.84
CA ASP A 51 4.25 -3.68 -13.13
C ASP A 51 4.35 -2.83 -14.41
N LYS A 52 5.01 -1.67 -14.31
CA LYS A 52 5.14 -0.73 -15.41
C LYS A 52 6.61 -0.49 -15.73
#